data_AF-A0A7C1YI61-F1
#
_entry.id   AF-A0A7C1YI61-F1
#
_cell.length_a   1.000
_cell.length_b   1.000
_cell.length_c   1.000
_cell.angle_alpha   90.00
_cell.angle_beta   90.00
_cell.angle_gamma   90.00
#
_symmetry.space_group_name_H-M   'P 1'
#
loop_
_entity.id
_entity.type
_entity.pdbx_description
1 polymer ?
#
loop_
_entity_poly.entity_id
_entity_poly.type
_entity_poly.pdbx_seq_one_letter_code
_entity_poly.pdbx_strand_id
1 'polypeptide(L)'
;MTRSQGFPRQARLTRPAEFRRVFADGLRSGNRHMLVVAAPNDQGQARLGLAISRKVSPRAVVRNRLKRLIREAFRQRRARLAALDFVVVGR
;
A
#
# COMPACT_ATOMS: atom_id res chain seq x y z
N MET A 1 -1.07 22.62 18.00
CA MET A 1 -0.72 21.17 18.12
C MET A 1 -0.61 20.57 16.73
N THR A 2 0.58 20.60 16.12
CA THR A 2 0.80 20.13 14.74
C THR A 2 0.71 18.60 14.74
N ARG A 3 -0.46 18.03 14.39
CA ARG A 3 -0.59 16.59 14.17
C ARG A 3 0.49 16.20 13.16
N SER A 4 1.45 15.39 13.60
CA SER A 4 2.42 14.75 12.72
C SER A 4 1.64 14.04 11.61
N GLN A 5 1.56 14.64 10.42
CA GLN A 5 0.98 14.06 9.20
C GLN A 5 1.92 12.97 8.63
N GLY A 6 2.64 12.29 9.51
CA GLY A 6 3.59 11.26 9.17
C GLY A 6 2.87 9.99 8.73
N PHE A 7 3.57 9.18 7.94
CA PHE A 7 3.12 7.83 7.61
C PHE A 7 3.81 6.85 8.56
N PRO A 8 3.20 6.47 9.71
CA PRO A 8 3.90 5.75 10.76
C PRO A 8 4.26 4.34 10.30
N ARG A 9 5.29 3.75 10.92
CA ARG A 9 5.75 2.39 10.59
C ARG A 9 4.64 1.35 10.71
N GLN A 10 3.75 1.51 11.68
CA GLN A 10 2.60 0.64 11.93
C GLN A 10 1.60 0.62 10.77
N ALA A 11 1.52 1.70 9.98
CA ALA A 11 0.69 1.78 8.79
C ALA A 11 1.34 1.13 7.56
N ARG A 12 2.56 0.60 7.69
CA ARG A 12 3.33 0.02 6.59
C ARG A 12 3.30 -1.50 6.72
N LEU A 13 3.00 -2.15 5.61
CA LEU A 13 3.16 -3.59 5.46
C LEU A 13 4.53 -3.82 4.82
N THR A 14 5.45 -4.43 5.59
CA THR A 14 6.86 -4.55 5.19
C THR A 14 7.37 -5.97 5.18
N ARG A 15 6.73 -6.91 5.89
CA ARG A 15 7.28 -8.27 6.03
C ARG A 15 6.90 -9.12 4.82
N PRO A 16 7.84 -9.87 4.21
CA PRO A 16 7.54 -10.72 3.06
C PRO A 16 6.43 -11.76 3.29
N ALA A 17 6.31 -12.27 4.52
CA ALA A 17 5.23 -13.18 4.89
C ALA A 17 3.85 -12.51 4.83
N GLU A 18 3.75 -11.25 5.26
CA GLU A 18 2.50 -10.47 5.19
C GLU A 18 2.12 -10.20 3.72
N PHE A 19 3.09 -9.88 2.86
CA PHE A 19 2.84 -9.75 1.42
C PHE A 19 2.31 -11.05 0.81
N ARG A 20 2.96 -12.19 1.12
CA ARG A 20 2.54 -13.50 0.62
C ARG A 20 1.09 -13.82 1.00
N ARG A 21 0.72 -13.60 2.27
CA ARG A 21 -0.65 -13.78 2.76
C ARG A 21 -1.66 -12.94 1.98
N VAL A 22 -1.38 -11.65 1.79
CA VAL A 22 -2.30 -10.76 1.06
C VAL A 22 -2.44 -11.20 -0.40
N PHE A 23 -1.37 -11.65 -1.04
CA PHE A 23 -1.46 -12.11 -2.43
C PHE A 23 -2.18 -13.45 -2.61
N ALA A 24 -2.14 -14.32 -1.59
CA ALA A 24 -2.82 -15.61 -1.59
C ALA A 24 -4.34 -15.44 -1.40
N ASP A 25 -4.76 -14.74 -0.34
CA ASP A 25 -6.16 -14.77 0.12
C ASP A 25 -6.90 -13.44 -0.10
N GLY A 26 -6.22 -12.42 -0.63
CA GLY A 26 -6.77 -11.08 -0.76
C GLY A 26 -7.67 -10.87 -1.97
N LEU A 27 -8.70 -10.05 -1.78
CA LEU A 27 -9.56 -9.56 -2.85
C LEU A 27 -8.77 -8.64 -3.77
N ARG A 28 -8.97 -8.80 -5.07
CA ARG A 28 -8.22 -8.11 -6.12
C ARG A 28 -9.12 -7.08 -6.80
N SER A 29 -8.65 -5.85 -6.89
CA SER A 29 -9.30 -4.78 -7.65
C SER A 29 -8.23 -3.94 -8.33
N GLY A 30 -8.42 -3.60 -9.61
CA GLY A 30 -7.39 -2.87 -10.34
C GLY A 30 -7.79 -2.51 -11.75
N ASN A 31 -6.87 -1.82 -12.42
CA ASN A 31 -6.97 -1.41 -13.81
C ASN A 31 -5.66 -1.75 -14.55
N ARG A 32 -5.50 -1.22 -15.77
CA ARG A 32 -4.30 -1.48 -16.59
C ARG A 32 -2.99 -1.00 -15.95
N HIS A 33 -3.05 -0.02 -15.05
CA HIS A 33 -1.87 0.62 -14.45
C HIS A 33 -1.54 0.11 -13.05
N MET A 34 -2.56 -0.31 -12.29
CA MET A 34 -2.40 -0.70 -10.90
C MET A 34 -3.31 -1.86 -10.54
N LEU A 35 -2.79 -2.75 -9.71
CA LEU A 35 -3.54 -3.75 -8.98
C LEU A 35 -3.49 -3.43 -7.49
N VAL A 36 -4.63 -3.44 -6.84
CA VAL A 36 -4.76 -3.40 -5.39
C VAL A 36 -5.25 -4.77 -4.94
N VAL A 37 -4.54 -5.35 -3.98
CA VAL A 37 -4.95 -6.58 -3.31
C VAL A 37 -5.18 -6.25 -1.84
N ALA A 38 -6.33 -6.63 -1.30
CA ALA A 38 -6.71 -6.32 0.07
C ALA A 38 -7.13 -7.57 0.83
N ALA A 39 -6.60 -7.77 2.04
CA ALA A 39 -6.97 -8.88 2.92
C ALA A 39 -7.22 -8.36 4.35
N PRO A 40 -8.14 -8.96 5.13
CA PRO A 40 -8.34 -8.63 6.54
C PRO A 40 -7.05 -8.77 7.37
N ASN A 41 -6.86 -7.95 8.39
CA ASN A 41 -5.74 -8.06 9.32
C ASN A 41 -6.19 -7.94 10.77
N ASP A 42 -5.36 -8.47 11.69
CA ASP A 42 -5.63 -8.45 13.13
C ASP A 42 -4.92 -7.29 13.84
N GLN A 43 -4.57 -6.23 13.10
CA GLN A 43 -3.81 -5.09 13.62
C GLN A 43 -4.71 -3.91 14.03
N GLY A 44 -6.03 -4.05 13.87
CA GLY A 44 -7.02 -3.02 14.18
C GLY A 44 -6.89 -1.74 13.34
N GLN A 45 -6.08 -1.76 12.28
CA GLN A 45 -5.83 -0.59 11.44
C GLN A 45 -5.45 -0.97 10.01
N ALA A 46 -5.78 -0.08 9.07
CA ALA A 46 -5.35 -0.23 7.69
C ALA A 46 -3.82 -0.11 7.56
N ARG A 47 -3.20 -1.04 6.81
CA ARG A 47 -1.77 -1.01 6.47
C ARG A 47 -1.57 -1.04 4.96
N LEU A 48 -0.49 -0.44 4.48
CA LEU A 48 -0.15 -0.34 3.05
C LEU A 48 1.20 -0.98 2.75
N GLY A 49 1.21 -1.89 1.79
CA GLY A 49 2.37 -2.41 1.09
C GLY A 49 2.43 -1.88 -0.35
N LEU A 50 3.64 -1.64 -0.87
CA LEU A 50 3.85 -1.15 -2.23
C LEU A 50 4.83 -2.06 -2.98
N ALA A 51 4.39 -2.58 -4.12
CA ALA A 51 5.18 -3.37 -5.06
C ALA A 51 5.31 -2.62 -6.40
N ILE A 52 6.14 -1.58 -6.42
CA ILE A 52 6.45 -0.80 -7.64
C ILE A 52 7.83 -1.22 -8.15
N SER A 53 7.85 -2.12 -9.13
CA SER A 53 9.08 -2.71 -9.67
C SER A 53 9.72 -1.84 -10.76
N ARG A 54 10.91 -2.24 -11.25
CA ARG A 54 11.57 -1.62 -12.41
C ARG A 54 10.76 -1.76 -13.71
N LYS A 55 9.83 -2.73 -13.80
CA LYS A 55 8.98 -2.96 -14.98
C LYS A 55 8.05 -1.76 -15.24
N VAL A 56 7.58 -1.10 -14.18
CA VAL A 56 6.68 0.07 -14.25
C VAL A 56 7.40 1.27 -14.88
N SER A 57 8.67 1.46 -14.55
CA SER A 57 9.50 2.51 -15.15
C SER A 57 10.97 2.24 -14.84
N PRO A 58 11.89 2.40 -15.81
CA PRO A 58 13.33 2.29 -15.55
C PRO A 58 13.83 3.42 -14.63
N ARG A 59 13.18 4.59 -14.66
CA ARG A 59 13.59 5.78 -13.89
C ARG A 59 13.16 5.66 -12.42
N ALA A 60 14.15 5.64 -11.52
CA ALA A 60 13.90 5.57 -10.07
C ALA A 60 13.05 6.74 -9.54
N VAL A 61 13.26 7.95 -10.08
CA VAL A 61 12.50 9.15 -9.72
C VAL A 61 11.01 8.98 -9.99
N VAL A 62 10.65 8.38 -11.13
CA VAL A 62 9.25 8.10 -11.50
C VAL A 62 8.63 7.09 -10.53
N ARG A 63 9.32 5.98 -10.24
CA ARG A 63 8.86 4.99 -9.25
C ARG A 63 8.71 5.61 -7.84
N ASN A 64 9.62 6.49 -7.45
CA ASN A 64 9.57 7.17 -6.16
C ASN A 64 8.42 8.17 -6.08
N ARG A 65 8.13 8.89 -7.17
CA ARG A 65 6.95 9.76 -7.27
C ARG A 65 5.66 8.96 -7.15
N LEU A 66 5.53 7.83 -7.86
CA LEU A 66 4.39 6.91 -7.74
C LEU A 66 4.20 6.44 -6.29
N LYS A 67 5.25 5.92 -5.66
CA LYS A 67 5.20 5.49 -4.26
C LYS A 67 4.81 6.63 -3.32
N ARG A 68 5.25 7.86 -3.57
CA ARG A 68 4.86 9.04 -2.78
C ARG A 68 3.37 9.33 -2.95
N LEU A 69 2.87 9.43 -4.17
CA LEU A 69 1.46 9.71 -4.45
C LEU A 69 0.53 8.66 -3.82
N ILE A 70 0.87 7.37 -3.92
CA ILE A 70 0.06 6.30 -3.33
C ILE A 70 0.06 6.39 -1.79
N ARG A 71 1.19 6.72 -1.15
CA ARG A 71 1.24 6.90 0.31
C ARG A 71 0.44 8.10 0.77
N GLU A 72 0.56 9.23 0.08
CA GLU A 72 -0.23 10.43 0.39
C GLU A 72 -1.73 10.13 0.25
N ALA A 73 -2.08 9.44 -0.84
CA ALA A 73 -3.45 9.04 -1.09
C ALA A 73 -3.98 8.12 0.02
N PHE A 74 -3.20 7.13 0.45
CA PHE A 74 -3.58 6.27 1.55
C PHE A 74 -3.65 7.03 2.88
N ARG A 75 -2.69 7.91 3.20
CA ARG A 75 -2.67 8.69 4.45
C ARG A 75 -3.96 9.48 4.65
N GLN A 76 -4.46 10.12 3.60
CA GLN A 76 -5.68 10.93 3.65
C GLN A 76 -6.95 10.10 3.94
N ARG A 77 -6.99 8.82 3.55
CA ARG A 77 -8.17 7.95 3.72
C ARG A 77 -8.02 6.93 4.84
N ARG A 78 -6.82 6.72 5.37
CA ARG A 78 -6.48 5.67 6.35
C ARG A 78 -7.45 5.58 7.51
N ALA A 79 -7.88 6.72 8.07
CA ALA A 79 -8.80 6.75 9.21
C ALA A 79 -10.22 6.23 8.90
N ARG A 80 -10.60 6.18 7.61
CA ARG A 80 -11.91 5.69 7.14
C ARG A 80 -11.84 4.27 6.56
N LEU A 81 -10.65 3.71 6.40
CA LEU A 81 -10.47 2.38 5.86
C LEU A 81 -10.64 1.35 6.98
N ALA A 82 -11.28 0.22 6.65
CA ALA A 82 -11.33 -0.94 7.53
C ALA A 82 -9.92 -1.48 7.83
N ALA A 83 -9.81 -2.30 8.88
CA ALA A 83 -8.57 -2.96 9.31
C ALA A 83 -8.11 -4.03 8.30
N LEU A 84 -7.63 -3.57 7.14
CA LEU A 84 -7.18 -4.39 6.03
C LEU A 84 -5.72 -4.09 5.69
N ASP A 85 -5.05 -5.10 5.19
CA ASP A 85 -3.75 -5.02 4.55
C ASP A 85 -3.94 -4.78 3.05
N PHE A 86 -3.55 -3.60 2.58
CA PHE A 86 -3.61 -3.23 1.17
C PHE A 86 -2.23 -3.37 0.54
N VAL A 87 -2.11 -4.11 -0.56
CA VAL A 87 -0.90 -4.18 -1.37
C VAL A 87 -1.18 -3.60 -2.74
N VAL A 88 -0.48 -2.52 -3.09
CA VAL A 88 -0.57 -1.89 -4.42
C VAL A 88 0.61 -2.34 -5.28
N VAL A 89 0.29 -2.98 -6.39
CA VAL A 89 1.26 -3.43 -7.42
C VAL A 89 1.14 -2.51 -8.62
N GLY A 90 2.27 -1.96 -9.05
CA GLY A 90 2.33 -1.24 -10.32
C GLY A 90 2.51 -2.22 -11.47
N ARG A 91 1.74 -2.05 -12.54
CA ARG A 91 1.86 -2.82 -13.78
C ARG A 91 2.67 -2.07 -14.82
#